data_AF-A0A1Q9S5J8-F1
#
_entry.id   AF-A0A1Q9S5J8-F1
#
_cell.length_a   1.000
_cell.length_b   1.000
_cell.length_c   1.000
_cell.angle_alpha   90.00
_cell.angle_beta   90.00
_cell.angle_gamma   90.00
#
_symmetry.space_group_name_H-M   'P 1'
#
loop_
_entity.id
_entity.type
_entity.pdbx_description
1 polymer ?
#
loop_
_entity_poly.entity_id
_entity_poly.type
_entity_poly.pdbx_seq_one_letter_code
_entity_poly.pdbx_strand_id
1 'polypeptide(L)'
;MPGRKAGTVVAGTATVAPVRGLRAVRAARARPSNTPKPVIVTVWPERTVSTIVSSSPSTAAAAVRRSPRRSASASTSCVLFIGAR
;
A
#
# COMPACT_ATOMS: atom_id res chain seq x y z
N MET A 1 -0.54 19.50 -25.04
CA MET A 1 0.70 19.71 -24.26
C MET A 1 1.81 18.83 -24.83
N PRO A 2 2.77 19.40 -25.57
CA PRO A 2 3.95 18.66 -26.04
C PRO A 2 4.76 18.13 -24.83
N GLY A 3 5.24 16.88 -24.89
CA GLY A 3 6.16 16.32 -23.87
C GLY A 3 5.59 15.30 -22.87
N ARG A 4 4.30 14.95 -22.90
CA ARG A 4 3.76 13.86 -22.06
C ARG A 4 4.26 12.50 -22.53
N LYS A 5 5.02 11.79 -21.69
CA LYS A 5 5.35 10.38 -21.92
C LYS A 5 4.25 9.51 -21.33
N ALA A 6 3.65 8.64 -22.14
CA ALA A 6 2.72 7.63 -21.64
C ALA A 6 3.53 6.55 -20.93
N GLY A 7 3.34 6.41 -19.61
CA GLY A 7 3.93 5.32 -18.85
C GLY A 7 3.17 4.02 -19.12
N THR A 8 3.90 2.92 -19.26
CA THR A 8 3.32 1.58 -19.37
C THR A 8 3.52 0.88 -18.02
N VAL A 9 2.43 0.57 -17.32
CA VAL A 9 2.48 -0.29 -16.12
C VAL A 9 2.20 -1.72 -16.56
N VAL A 10 3.09 -2.63 -16.20
CA VAL A 10 2.88 -4.06 -16.38
C VAL A 10 1.78 -4.48 -15.40
N ALA A 11 0.58 -4.74 -15.93
CA ALA A 11 -0.54 -5.24 -15.14
C ALA A 11 -0.28 -6.71 -14.78
N GLY A 12 -0.28 -7.02 -13.48
CA GLY A 12 -0.08 -8.38 -12.96
C GLY A 12 -1.30 -9.30 -13.15
N THR A 13 -1.20 -10.52 -12.64
CA THR A 13 -2.32 -11.47 -12.51
C THR A 13 -2.70 -11.59 -11.04
N ALA A 14 -4.01 -11.57 -10.74
CA ALA A 14 -4.52 -11.61 -9.38
C ALA A 14 -5.57 -12.71 -9.21
N THR A 15 -5.60 -13.34 -8.05
CA THR A 15 -6.61 -14.34 -7.69
C THR A 15 -7.63 -13.68 -6.76
N VAL A 16 -8.82 -13.40 -7.28
CA VAL A 16 -9.82 -12.54 -6.59
C VAL A 16 -10.97 -13.34 -5.97
N ALA A 17 -11.17 -14.60 -6.38
CA ALA A 17 -12.32 -15.41 -5.93
C ALA A 17 -11.86 -16.74 -5.30
N PRO A 18 -11.92 -16.88 -3.95
CA PRO A 18 -11.53 -18.11 -3.28
C PRO A 18 -12.46 -19.29 -3.61
N VAL A 19 -13.76 -19.05 -3.81
CA VAL A 19 -14.80 -20.09 -3.93
C VAL A 19 -14.97 -20.63 -5.36
N ARG A 20 -14.26 -20.11 -6.37
CA ARG A 20 -14.35 -20.54 -7.79
C ARG A 20 -13.08 -21.22 -8.31
N GLY A 21 -12.39 -21.97 -7.44
CA GLY A 21 -11.20 -22.75 -7.83
C GLY A 21 -9.94 -21.90 -8.08
N LEU A 22 -9.78 -20.77 -7.39
CA LEU A 22 -8.59 -19.90 -7.48
C LEU A 22 -8.23 -19.49 -8.93
N ARG A 23 -9.24 -19.14 -9.73
CA ARG A 23 -9.05 -18.74 -11.12
C ARG A 23 -8.25 -17.42 -11.22
N ALA A 24 -7.17 -17.44 -11.99
CA ALA A 24 -6.38 -16.25 -12.27
C ALA A 24 -7.18 -15.21 -13.08
N VAL A 25 -7.19 -13.97 -12.61
CA VAL A 25 -7.85 -12.82 -13.25
C VAL A 25 -6.79 -11.82 -13.73
N ARG A 26 -6.97 -11.29 -14.94
CA ARG A 26 -6.09 -10.23 -15.49
C ARG A 26 -6.28 -8.93 -14.71
N ALA A 27 -5.20 -8.32 -14.22
CA ALA A 27 -5.31 -7.03 -13.54
C ALA A 27 -5.78 -5.93 -14.49
N ALA A 28 -6.47 -4.94 -13.92
CA ALA A 28 -6.88 -3.75 -14.65
C ALA A 28 -5.65 -3.03 -15.22
N ARG A 29 -5.72 -2.63 -16.49
CA ARG A 29 -4.65 -1.88 -17.15
C ARG A 29 -4.84 -0.40 -16.90
N ALA A 30 -3.88 0.24 -16.25
CA ALA A 30 -3.82 1.68 -16.09
C ALA A 30 -2.68 2.27 -16.94
N ARG A 31 -2.94 3.39 -17.62
CA ARG A 31 -1.90 4.20 -18.27
C ARG A 31 -1.57 5.39 -17.38
N PRO A 32 -0.51 5.34 -16.56
CA PRO A 32 -0.08 6.54 -15.86
C PRO A 32 0.49 7.55 -16.86
N SER A 33 0.06 8.80 -16.75
CA SER A 33 0.76 9.90 -17.39
C SER A 33 2.01 10.24 -16.59
N ASN A 34 3.20 10.10 -17.20
CA ASN A 34 4.41 10.70 -16.64
C ASN A 34 4.35 12.20 -16.95
N THR A 35 3.64 12.93 -16.08
CA THR A 35 3.67 14.39 -16.06
C THR A 35 5.07 14.81 -15.66
N PRO A 36 5.74 15.70 -16.41
CA PRO A 36 7.05 16.21 -16.02
C PRO A 36 7.00 16.76 -14.59
N LYS A 37 8.03 16.46 -13.80
CA LYS A 37 8.12 16.98 -12.43
C LYS A 37 7.93 18.49 -12.48
N PRO A 38 7.03 19.07 -11.66
CA PRO A 38 6.98 20.52 -11.56
C PRO A 38 8.37 20.99 -11.13
N VAL A 39 8.93 22.00 -11.83
CA VAL A 39 9.93 22.88 -11.22
C VAL A 39 9.30 23.28 -9.90
N ILE A 40 9.95 22.96 -8.78
CA ILE A 40 9.35 22.96 -7.44
C ILE A 40 8.65 24.30 -7.20
N VAL A 41 7.34 24.33 -7.43
CA VAL A 41 6.46 25.29 -6.79
C VAL A 41 6.08 24.55 -5.53
N THR A 42 6.71 24.91 -4.41
CA THR A 42 6.31 24.44 -3.10
C THR A 42 4.90 24.98 -2.87
N VAL A 43 3.89 24.23 -3.34
CA VAL A 43 2.49 24.63 -3.25
C VAL A 43 2.08 24.45 -1.79
N TRP A 44 2.25 25.55 -1.05
CA TRP A 44 1.62 25.89 0.21
C TRP A 44 2.12 25.10 1.44
N PRO A 45 2.77 25.78 2.42
CA PRO A 45 3.34 25.14 3.60
C PRO A 45 2.31 24.34 4.43
N GLU A 46 1.04 24.75 4.44
CA GLU A 46 -0.04 24.02 5.14
C GLU A 46 -0.24 22.59 4.64
N ARG A 47 -0.10 22.34 3.33
CA ARG A 47 -0.28 21.01 2.76
C ARG A 47 0.87 20.08 3.13
N THR A 48 2.08 20.64 3.26
CA THR A 48 3.25 19.92 3.78
C THR A 48 3.07 19.59 5.26
N VAL A 49 2.59 20.55 6.07
CA VAL A 49 2.28 20.30 7.49
C VAL A 49 1.22 19.21 7.64
N SER A 50 0.11 19.28 6.88
CA SER A 50 -0.91 18.23 6.88
C SER A 50 -0.34 16.86 6.48
N THR A 51 0.52 16.81 5.48
CA THR A 51 1.18 15.57 5.04
C THR A 51 2.10 15.01 6.12
N ILE A 52 2.91 15.85 6.77
CA ILE A 52 3.79 15.46 7.88
C ILE A 52 2.95 14.96 9.08
N VAL A 53 1.93 15.72 9.47
CA VAL A 53 1.01 15.37 10.57
C VAL A 53 0.25 14.09 10.28
N SER A 54 -0.12 13.80 9.04
CA SER A 54 -0.75 12.52 8.67
C SER A 54 0.25 11.37 8.61
N SER A 55 1.49 11.64 8.20
CA SER A 55 2.51 10.60 7.99
C SER A 55 3.11 10.12 9.30
N SER A 56 3.32 10.99 10.28
CA SER A 56 3.85 10.62 11.60
C SER A 56 3.03 9.56 12.34
N PRO A 57 1.71 9.73 12.59
CA PRO A 57 0.90 8.73 13.25
C PRO A 57 0.71 7.47 12.39
N SER A 58 0.62 7.60 11.06
CA SER A 58 0.52 6.45 10.15
C SER A 58 1.78 5.58 10.20
N THR A 59 2.96 6.21 10.20
CA THR A 59 4.26 5.54 10.31
C THR A 59 4.44 4.91 11.69
N ALA A 60 4.08 5.63 12.76
CA ALA A 60 4.10 5.09 14.12
C ALA A 60 3.18 3.86 14.25
N ALA A 61 1.96 3.93 13.71
CA ALA A 61 1.04 2.80 13.71
C ALA A 61 1.58 1.61 12.90
N ALA A 62 2.21 1.86 11.75
CA ALA A 62 2.86 0.84 10.95
C ALA A 62 4.04 0.18 11.69
N ALA A 63 4.85 0.97 12.41
CA ALA A 63 5.94 0.47 13.24
C ALA A 63 5.43 -0.38 14.40
N VAL A 64 4.38 0.05 15.10
CA VAL A 64 3.75 -0.74 16.18
C VAL A 64 3.20 -2.07 15.66
N ARG A 65 2.53 -2.06 14.49
CA ARG A 65 2.05 -3.30 13.85
C ARG A 65 3.19 -4.24 13.46
N ARG A 66 4.32 -3.70 12.98
CA ARG A 66 5.51 -4.48 12.62
C ARG A 66 6.39 -4.88 13.82
N SER A 67 6.04 -4.45 15.03
CA SER A 67 6.85 -4.77 16.21
C SER A 67 6.90 -6.28 16.47
N PRO A 68 8.09 -6.85 16.74
CA PRO A 68 8.25 -8.29 17.00
C PRO A 68 7.38 -8.79 18.16
N ARG A 69 7.18 -7.94 19.18
CA ARG A 69 6.35 -8.25 20.36
C ARG A 69 4.88 -8.48 19.98
N ARG A 70 4.30 -7.64 19.12
CA ARG A 70 2.92 -7.87 18.62
C ARG A 70 2.84 -9.14 17.79
N SER A 71 3.83 -9.40 16.94
CA SER A 71 3.86 -10.62 16.12
C SER A 71 3.96 -11.88 16.98
N ALA A 72 4.83 -11.88 17.99
CA ALA A 72 4.99 -12.99 18.93
C ALA A 72 3.73 -13.21 19.76
N SER A 73 3.13 -12.14 20.31
CA SER A 73 1.88 -12.23 21.08
C SER A 73 0.72 -12.75 20.24
N ALA A 74 0.58 -12.31 18.99
CA ALA A 74 -0.40 -12.84 18.06
C ALA A 74 -0.15 -14.33 17.77
N SER A 75 1.12 -14.73 17.57
CA SER A 75 1.50 -16.13 17.36
C SER A 75 1.14 -17.00 18.55
N THR A 76 1.50 -16.59 19.78
CA THR A 76 1.16 -17.32 21.01
C THR A 76 -0.35 -17.45 21.17
N SER A 77 -1.11 -16.38 20.90
CA SER A 77 -2.58 -16.42 20.96
C SER A 77 -3.17 -17.39 19.94
N CYS A 78 -2.63 -17.44 18.71
CA CYS A 78 -3.05 -18.42 17.71
C CYS A 78 -2.75 -19.85 18.15
N VAL A 79 -1.57 -20.10 18.73
CA VAL A 79 -1.18 -21.43 19.23
C VAL A 79 -2.10 -21.88 20.37
N LEU A 80 -2.41 -21.00 21.33
CA LEU A 80 -3.35 -21.32 22.41
C LEU A 80 -4.75 -21.62 21.89
N PHE A 81 -5.22 -20.88 20.89
CA PHE A 81 -6.53 -21.11 20.28
C PHE A 81 -6.62 -22.46 19.55
N ILE A 82 -5.52 -22.91 18.91
CA ILE A 82 -5.48 -24.18 18.18
C ILE A 82 -5.17 -25.38 19.10
N GLY A 83 -4.36 -25.16 20.15
CA GLY A 83 -3.87 -26.20 21.05
C GLY A 83 -4.76 -26.51 22.26
N ALA A 84 -5.79 -25.69 22.54
CA ALA A 84 -6.72 -25.90 23.66
C ALA A 84 -7.82 -26.94 23.37
N ARG A 85 -7.51 -28.03 22.65
CA ARG A 85 -8.45 -29.13 22.38
C ARG A 85 -8.38 -30.22 23.45
#